data_AF-A0A9W9U834-F1
#
_entry.id   AF-A0A9W9U834-F1
#
_cell.length_a   1.000
_cell.length_b   1.000
_cell.length_c   1.000
_cell.angle_alpha   90.00
_cell.angle_beta   90.00
_cell.angle_gamma   90.00
#
_symmetry.space_group_name_H-M   'P 1'
#
loop_
_entity.id
_entity.type
_entity.pdbx_description
1 polymer ?
#
loop_
_entity_poly.entity_id
_entity_poly.type
_entity_poly.pdbx_seq_one_letter_code
_entity_poly.pdbx_strand_id
1 'polypeptide(L)'
;MWNWGWTAGEYIHRLTGAAASPTDHSILLYMTMRFSHVIRKIQDLKAYYAGDKLNVEVDLVVHEHTSLRDAHDVGESLQYILESVPTVDRAFVHLDYDEWNLPSHMNQLDR
;
A
#
# COMPACT_ATOMS: atom_id res chain seq x y z
N MET A 1 -10.71 7.22 -34.51
CA MET A 1 -9.49 7.84 -33.92
C MET A 1 -9.74 8.33 -32.50
N TRP A 2 -10.84 9.04 -32.22
CA TRP A 2 -11.19 9.51 -30.86
C TRP A 2 -11.17 8.43 -29.76
N ASN A 3 -11.78 7.27 -30.01
CA ASN A 3 -11.78 6.16 -29.04
C ASN A 3 -10.36 5.70 -28.68
N TRP A 4 -9.50 5.53 -29.68
CA TRP A 4 -8.12 5.09 -29.49
C TRP A 4 -7.26 6.13 -28.75
N GLY A 5 -7.47 7.42 -29.02
CA GLY A 5 -6.78 8.49 -28.31
C GLY A 5 -7.18 8.58 -26.83
N TRP A 6 -8.47 8.41 -26.53
CA TRP A 6 -8.97 8.35 -25.16
C TRP A 6 -8.38 7.16 -24.40
N THR A 7 -8.48 5.95 -24.98
CA THR A 7 -7.91 4.73 -24.39
C THR A 7 -6.40 4.87 -24.18
N ALA A 8 -5.65 5.37 -25.17
CA ALA A 8 -4.21 5.59 -25.01
C ALA A 8 -3.89 6.53 -23.84
N GLY A 9 -4.63 7.63 -23.69
CA GLY A 9 -4.47 8.56 -22.57
C GLY A 9 -4.73 7.90 -21.22
N GLU A 10 -5.79 7.08 -21.12
CA GLU A 10 -6.11 6.33 -19.91
C GLU A 10 -4.97 5.36 -19.52
N TYR A 11 -4.48 4.56 -20.46
CA TYR A 11 -3.40 3.62 -20.20
C TYR A 11 -2.08 4.32 -19.87
N ILE A 12 -1.76 5.44 -20.52
CA ILE A 12 -0.59 6.24 -20.17
C ILE A 12 -0.71 6.71 -18.73
N HIS A 13 -1.86 7.26 -18.33
CA HIS A 13 -2.07 7.71 -16.96
C HIS A 13 -1.81 6.60 -15.95
N ARG A 14 -2.36 5.41 -16.18
CA ARG A 14 -2.15 4.23 -15.33
C ARG A 14 -0.69 3.77 -15.32
N LEU A 15 0.00 3.74 -16.46
CA LEU A 15 1.41 3.37 -16.55
C LEU A 15 2.35 4.35 -15.82
N THR A 16 1.91 5.59 -15.65
CA THR A 16 2.73 6.66 -15.02
C THR A 16 2.52 6.80 -13.50
N GLY A 17 1.94 5.81 -12.82
CA GLY A 17 1.81 5.86 -11.36
C GLY A 17 0.63 6.71 -10.88
N ALA A 18 -0.46 6.78 -11.66
CA ALA A 18 -1.68 7.42 -11.21
C ALA A 18 -2.14 6.87 -9.86
N ALA A 19 -2.65 7.73 -8.98
CA ALA A 19 -3.20 7.29 -7.70
C ALA A 19 -4.42 6.38 -7.90
N ALA A 20 -4.63 5.48 -6.95
CA ALA A 20 -5.83 4.66 -6.88
C ALA A 20 -7.09 5.52 -6.78
N SER A 21 -8.23 4.94 -7.16
CA SER A 21 -9.51 5.60 -6.93
C SER A 21 -9.75 5.81 -5.42
N PRO A 22 -10.48 6.85 -4.98
CA PRO A 22 -10.81 7.04 -3.57
C PRO A 22 -11.52 5.82 -2.95
N THR A 23 -12.30 5.09 -3.76
CA THR A 23 -12.99 3.87 -3.35
C THR A 23 -11.99 2.74 -3.08
N ASP A 24 -11.07 2.46 -4.02
CA ASP A 24 -10.03 1.44 -3.83
C ASP A 24 -9.15 1.78 -2.62
N HIS A 25 -8.73 3.05 -2.51
CA HIS A 25 -7.92 3.52 -1.38
C HIS A 25 -8.65 3.29 -0.05
N SER A 26 -9.95 3.62 0.02
CA SER A 26 -10.76 3.40 1.23
C SER A 26 -10.91 1.91 1.59
N ILE A 27 -11.07 1.04 0.59
CA ILE A 27 -11.15 -0.42 0.80
C ILE A 27 -9.82 -0.92 1.38
N LEU A 28 -8.70 -0.57 0.76
CA LEU A 28 -7.36 -0.96 1.20
C LEU A 28 -7.07 -0.45 2.62
N LEU A 29 -7.41 0.80 2.91
CA LEU A 29 -7.27 1.39 4.24
C LEU A 29 -8.12 0.65 5.27
N TYR A 30 -9.38 0.36 4.96
CA TYR A 30 -10.26 -0.36 5.86
C TYR A 30 -9.75 -1.77 6.17
N MET A 31 -9.30 -2.50 5.15
CA MET A 31 -8.74 -3.84 5.32
C MET A 31 -7.51 -3.82 6.23
N THR A 32 -6.58 -2.89 5.98
CA THR A 32 -5.39 -2.69 6.81
C THR A 32 -5.75 -2.33 8.26
N MET A 33 -6.66 -1.38 8.46
CA MET A 33 -7.10 -0.93 9.80
C MET A 33 -7.72 -2.05 10.64
N ARG A 34 -8.36 -3.03 10.00
CA ARG A 34 -9.10 -4.10 10.67
C ARG A 34 -8.33 -5.41 10.78
N PHE A 35 -7.12 -5.46 10.22
CA PHE A 35 -6.38 -6.71 10.04
C PHE A 35 -5.94 -7.36 11.35
N SER A 36 -5.29 -6.62 12.24
CA SER A 36 -4.72 -7.18 13.48
C SER A 36 -4.62 -6.14 14.59
N HIS A 37 -4.85 -6.59 15.84
CA HIS A 37 -4.66 -5.78 17.05
C HIS A 37 -3.19 -5.47 17.38
N VAL A 38 -2.24 -6.18 16.74
CA VAL A 38 -0.79 -5.94 16.91
C VAL A 38 -0.36 -4.65 16.21
N ILE A 39 -1.10 -4.25 15.17
CA ILE A 39 -0.87 -2.99 14.45
C ILE A 39 -1.31 -1.84 15.35
N ARG A 40 -0.37 -1.00 15.75
CA ARG A 40 -0.63 0.17 16.59
C ARG A 40 -1.05 1.38 15.76
N LYS A 41 -0.44 1.54 14.58
CA LYS A 41 -0.62 2.72 13.73
C LYS A 41 -0.33 2.35 12.27
N ILE A 42 -1.10 2.97 11.37
CA ILE A 42 -0.78 3.01 9.94
C ILE A 42 -0.04 4.34 9.73
N GLN A 43 1.22 4.29 9.33
CA GLN A 43 2.00 5.49 9.04
C GLN A 43 1.67 6.03 7.67
N ASP A 44 1.58 5.12 6.69
CA ASP A 44 1.30 5.50 5.31
C ASP A 44 0.61 4.35 4.56
N LEU A 45 -0.21 4.72 3.56
CA LEU A 45 -0.81 3.81 2.61
C LEU A 45 -0.87 4.48 1.25
N LYS A 46 -0.03 4.00 0.34
CA LYS A 46 0.02 4.43 -1.05
C LYS A 46 -0.52 3.32 -1.94
N ALA A 47 -1.42 3.70 -2.84
CA ALA A 47 -1.90 2.80 -3.87
C ALA A 47 -1.85 3.54 -5.20
N TYR A 48 -1.12 2.98 -6.16
CA TYR A 48 -0.89 3.61 -7.45
C TYR A 48 -0.85 2.58 -8.56
N TYR A 49 -1.26 2.97 -9.77
CA TYR A 49 -1.26 2.09 -10.92
C TYR A 49 0.17 1.78 -11.37
N ALA A 50 0.42 0.50 -11.62
CA ALA A 50 1.66 -0.02 -12.20
C ALA A 50 1.31 -0.87 -13.42
N GLY A 51 0.72 -0.22 -14.43
CA GLY A 51 0.03 -0.91 -15.52
C GLY A 51 -1.48 -0.95 -15.24
N ASP A 52 -2.12 -2.10 -15.44
CA ASP A 52 -3.59 -2.17 -15.38
C ASP A 52 -4.15 -2.24 -13.96
N LYS A 53 -3.31 -2.60 -13.00
CA LYS A 53 -3.63 -2.83 -11.60
C LYS A 53 -2.77 -1.97 -10.67
N LEU A 54 -3.12 -1.98 -9.40
CA LEU A 54 -2.47 -1.21 -8.35
C LEU A 54 -1.29 -1.96 -7.74
N ASN A 55 -0.19 -1.26 -7.54
CA ASN A 55 0.76 -1.57 -6.49
C ASN A 55 0.31 -0.85 -5.22
N VAL A 56 0.42 -1.55 -4.09
CA VAL A 56 0.06 -1.01 -2.77
C VAL A 56 1.28 -1.08 -1.87
N GLU A 57 1.62 0.04 -1.25
CA GLU A 57 2.67 0.15 -0.24
C GLU A 57 2.01 0.58 1.07
N VAL A 58 2.27 -0.18 2.13
CA VAL A 58 1.72 0.06 3.47
C VAL A 58 2.85 0.07 4.49
N ASP A 59 2.94 1.18 5.23
CA ASP A 59 3.88 1.34 6.32
C ASP A 59 3.12 1.28 7.65
N LEU A 60 3.48 0.35 8.52
CA LEU A 60 2.80 0.11 9.80
C LEU A 60 3.77 0.19 10.96
N VAL A 61 3.24 0.55 12.13
CA VAL A 61 3.94 0.42 13.41
C VAL A 61 3.31 -0.72 14.21
N VAL A 62 4.15 -1.67 14.62
CA VAL A 62 3.81 -2.76 15.53
C VAL A 62 4.36 -2.51 16.92
N HIS A 63 3.94 -3.31 17.91
CA HIS A 63 4.47 -3.19 19.27
C HIS A 63 5.96 -3.56 19.33
N GLU A 64 6.79 -2.80 20.05
CA GLU A 64 8.25 -3.02 20.18
C GLU A 64 8.65 -4.39 20.74
N HIS A 65 7.79 -4.97 21.58
CA HIS A 65 7.96 -6.32 22.12
C HIS A 65 7.42 -7.45 21.21
N THR A 66 6.89 -7.12 20.03
CA THR A 66 6.48 -8.13 19.04
C THR A 66 7.73 -8.84 18.55
N SER A 67 7.75 -10.18 18.58
CA SER A 67 8.90 -10.91 18.06
C SER A 67 9.00 -10.71 16.54
N LEU A 68 10.22 -10.77 15.98
CA LEU A 68 10.41 -10.66 14.53
C LEU A 68 9.57 -11.68 13.75
N ARG A 69 9.41 -12.88 14.31
CA ARG A 69 8.57 -13.94 13.74
C ARG A 69 7.11 -13.49 13.65
N ASP A 70 6.54 -13.03 14.77
CA ASP A 70 5.13 -12.65 14.79
C ASP A 70 4.87 -11.39 13.93
N ALA A 71 5.82 -10.45 13.92
CA ALA A 71 5.77 -9.29 13.04
C ALA A 71 5.78 -9.73 11.57
N HIS A 72 6.71 -10.61 11.18
CA HIS A 72 6.77 -11.17 9.84
C HIS A 72 5.46 -11.84 9.44
N ASP A 73 4.92 -12.71 10.29
CA ASP A 73 3.70 -13.46 9.97
C ASP A 73 2.48 -12.53 9.80
N VAL A 74 2.39 -11.47 10.61
CA VAL A 74 1.38 -10.40 10.47
C VAL A 74 1.56 -9.64 9.17
N GLY A 75 2.80 -9.22 8.84
CA GLY A 75 3.10 -8.47 7.62
C GLY A 75 2.82 -9.27 6.35
N GLU A 76 3.30 -10.51 6.30
CA GLU A 76 3.08 -11.43 5.18
C GLU A 76 1.59 -11.74 5.00
N SER A 77 0.88 -12.01 6.09
CA SER A 77 -0.56 -12.27 6.04
C SER A 77 -1.36 -11.05 5.56
N LEU A 78 -0.99 -9.84 5.98
CA LEU A 78 -1.61 -8.62 5.46
C LEU A 78 -1.31 -8.44 3.97
N GLN A 79 -0.08 -8.71 3.54
CA GLN A 79 0.30 -8.65 2.13
C GLN A 79 -0.61 -9.55 1.29
N TYR A 80 -0.78 -10.82 1.67
CA TYR A 80 -1.67 -11.75 0.95
C TYR A 80 -3.13 -11.27 0.92
N ILE A 81 -3.62 -10.67 2.02
CA ILE A 81 -4.96 -10.13 2.06
C ILE A 81 -5.11 -8.94 1.11
N LEU A 82 -4.14 -8.03 1.04
CA LEU A 82 -4.19 -6.89 0.13
C LEU A 82 -4.09 -7.35 -1.34
N GLU A 83 -3.22 -8.32 -1.64
CA GLU A 83 -3.09 -8.92 -2.98
C GLU A 83 -4.32 -9.74 -3.40
N SER A 84 -5.19 -10.12 -2.45
CA SER A 84 -6.47 -10.76 -2.76
C SER A 84 -7.52 -9.81 -3.34
N VAL A 85 -7.32 -8.48 -3.21
CA VAL A 85 -8.20 -7.48 -3.80
C VAL A 85 -8.03 -7.49 -5.32
N PRO A 86 -9.09 -7.67 -6.14
CA PRO A 86 -8.95 -7.87 -7.58
C PRO A 86 -8.23 -6.75 -8.33
N THR A 87 -8.27 -5.52 -7.81
CA THR A 87 -7.62 -4.34 -8.39
C THR A 87 -6.13 -4.23 -8.03
N VAL A 88 -5.63 -5.06 -7.12
CA VAL A 88 -4.23 -5.09 -6.68
C VAL A 88 -3.45 -6.16 -7.44
N ASP A 89 -2.22 -5.83 -7.85
CA ASP A 89 -1.27 -6.79 -8.42
C ASP A 89 -0.22 -7.21 -7.40
N ARG A 90 0.34 -6.24 -6.68
CA ARG A 90 1.39 -6.44 -5.67
C ARG A 90 1.14 -5.56 -4.46
N ALA A 91 1.40 -6.10 -3.27
CA ALA A 91 1.45 -5.33 -2.05
C ALA A 91 2.83 -5.42 -1.40
N PHE A 92 3.26 -4.34 -0.77
CA PHE A 92 4.49 -4.25 0.00
C PHE A 92 4.13 -3.74 1.40
N VAL A 93 4.38 -4.57 2.41
CA VAL A 93 4.09 -4.24 3.80
C VAL A 93 5.40 -4.04 4.54
N HIS A 94 5.65 -2.80 4.94
CA HIS A 94 6.78 -2.45 5.80
C HIS A 94 6.30 -2.33 7.25
N LEU A 95 7.08 -2.89 8.18
CA LEU A 95 6.78 -2.90 9.60
C LEU A 95 7.91 -2.23 10.38
N ASP A 96 7.55 -1.19 11.10
CA ASP A 96 8.40 -0.52 12.08
C ASP A 96 7.92 -0.81 13.49
N TYR A 97 8.80 -0.67 14.48
CA TYR A 97 8.41 -0.70 15.90
C TYR A 97 8.35 0.70 16.53
N ASP A 98 8.98 1.69 15.89
CA ASP A 98 9.01 3.07 16.33
C ASP A 98 8.16 3.93 15.38
N GLU A 99 7.45 4.90 15.94
CA GLU A 99 6.70 5.88 15.17
C GLU A 99 7.61 6.95 14.56
N TRP A 100 8.80 7.13 15.12
CA TRP A 100 9.84 8.02 14.61
C TRP A 100 10.80 7.23 13.74
N ASN A 101 10.37 6.90 12.52
CA ASN A 101 11.28 6.34 11.55
C ASN A 101 12.09 7.46 10.87
N LEU A 102 13.41 7.29 10.80
CA LEU A 102 14.24 8.12 9.91
C LEU A 102 13.80 7.81 8.47
N PRO A 103 13.68 8.79 7.57
CA PRO A 103 13.18 8.55 6.21
C PRO A 103 14.02 7.45 5.53
N SER A 104 13.46 6.25 5.46
CA SER A 104 14.16 5.03 5.05
C SER A 104 14.50 5.04 3.55
N HIS A 105 13.83 5.92 2.79
CA HIS A 105 14.14 6.24 1.40
C HIS A 105 14.05 7.77 1.20
N MET A 106 15.15 8.37 0.71
CA MET A 106 15.40 9.82 0.48
C MET A 106 14.23 10.78 0.80
N ASN A 107 14.39 11.59 1.86
CA ASN A 107 13.58 12.76 2.21
C ASN A 107 12.08 12.67 1.83
N GLN A 108 11.31 11.94 2.64
CA GLN A 108 9.84 11.97 2.61
C GLN A 108 9.22 13.36 2.93
N LEU A 109 10.04 14.35 3.31
CA LEU A 109 9.60 15.72 3.62
C LEU A 109 9.27 16.58 2.38
N ASP A 110 9.64 16.13 1.17
CA ASP A 110 9.53 16.92 -0.07
C ASP A 110 8.36 16.50 -1.00
N ARG A 111 7.26 15.94 -0.46
CA ARG A 111 6.04 15.67 -1.25
C ARG A 111 4.89 16.59 -0.90
#